data_AF-A0A7C1T794-F1
#
_entry.id   AF-A0A7C1T794-F1
#
_cell.length_a   1.000
_cell.length_b   1.000
_cell.length_c   1.000
_cell.angle_alpha   90.00
_cell.angle_beta   90.00
_cell.angle_gamma   90.00
#
_symmetry.space_group_name_H-M   'P 1'
#
loop_
_entity.id
_entity.type
_entity.pdbx_description
1 polymer ?
#
loop_
_entity_poly.entity_id
_entity_poly.type
_entity_poly.pdbx_seq_one_letter_code
_entity_poly.pdbx_strand_id
1 'polypeptide(L)'
;MEAIVEILEQELEEAVEVKNKKSLHRYIVLLTENIVRRESYEKEQNEIRSDIKTLVEIIKQGFERVDKRFEDMQKYMDKRFEDMYKYMDKRFEGIDKRFEDMQKYMDKRFEDMHKYTDKRFEDMDKRFSMMFKFISLGFTVLAIIMVVFEFIA
;
A
#
# COMPACT_ATOMS: atom_id res chain seq x y z
N MET A 1 55.87 -33.72 -22.79
CA MET A 1 55.54 -35.16 -22.82
C MET A 1 56.76 -35.95 -23.27
N GLU A 2 57.31 -35.68 -24.46
CA GLU A 2 58.53 -36.34 -24.98
C GLU A 2 59.72 -36.27 -24.01
N ALA A 3 60.02 -35.12 -23.43
CA ALA A 3 61.11 -34.98 -22.45
C ALA A 3 60.96 -35.86 -21.20
N ILE A 4 59.73 -36.11 -20.73
CA ILE A 4 59.48 -36.97 -19.55
C ILE A 4 59.60 -38.44 -19.95
N VAL A 5 59.14 -38.80 -21.16
CA VAL A 5 59.28 -40.15 -21.71
C VAL A 5 60.75 -40.51 -21.86
N GLU A 6 61.57 -39.63 -22.44
CA GLU A 6 63.01 -39.84 -22.60
C GLU A 6 63.72 -40.01 -21.26
N ILE A 7 63.43 -39.14 -20.27
CA ILE A 7 64.03 -39.24 -18.94
C ILE A 7 63.65 -40.55 -18.26
N LEU A 8 62.37 -40.92 -18.26
CA LEU A 8 61.91 -42.16 -17.64
C LEU A 8 62.44 -43.42 -18.34
N GLU A 9 62.60 -43.37 -19.67
CA GLU A 9 63.22 -44.45 -20.43
C GLU A 9 64.67 -44.64 -20.03
N GLN A 10 65.43 -43.55 -19.98
CA GLN A 10 66.85 -43.60 -19.65
C GLN A 10 67.08 -44.09 -18.21
N GLU A 11 66.35 -43.54 -17.24
CA GLU A 11 66.41 -43.95 -15.83
C GLU A 11 66.03 -45.43 -15.64
N LEU A 12 64.99 -45.92 -16.32
CA LEU A 12 64.56 -47.32 -16.20
C LEU A 12 65.50 -48.28 -16.94
N GLU A 13 66.09 -47.89 -18.07
CA GLU A 13 67.11 -48.70 -18.74
C GLU A 13 68.38 -48.84 -17.90
N GLU A 14 68.73 -47.83 -17.11
CA GLU A 14 69.88 -47.86 -16.20
C GLU A 14 69.58 -48.63 -14.89
N ALA A 15 68.34 -48.60 -14.41
CA ALA A 15 67.95 -49.20 -13.14
C ALA A 15 67.58 -50.69 -13.21
N VAL A 16 67.11 -51.20 -14.36
CA VAL A 16 66.61 -52.58 -14.49
C VAL A 16 67.07 -53.30 -15.76
N GLU A 17 67.11 -54.64 -15.72
CA GLU A 17 67.39 -55.44 -16.92
C GLU A 17 66.20 -55.41 -17.90
N VAL A 18 66.38 -54.71 -19.03
CA VAL A 18 65.31 -54.53 -20.03
C VAL A 18 65.36 -55.62 -21.09
N LYS A 19 64.44 -56.58 -21.00
CA LYS A 19 64.32 -57.70 -21.96
C LYS A 19 63.78 -57.27 -23.34
N ASN A 20 62.97 -56.21 -23.40
CA ASN A 20 62.39 -55.69 -24.64
C ASN A 20 62.19 -54.18 -24.57
N LYS A 21 63.11 -53.43 -25.19
CA LYS A 21 63.07 -51.95 -25.22
C LYS A 21 61.78 -51.38 -25.81
N LYS A 22 61.22 -52.02 -26.85
CA LYS A 22 59.97 -51.55 -27.48
C LYS A 22 58.77 -51.68 -26.55
N SER A 23 58.74 -52.71 -25.70
CA SER A 23 57.70 -52.87 -24.68
C SER A 23 57.85 -51.85 -23.55
N LEU A 24 59.09 -51.57 -23.12
CA LEU A 24 59.38 -50.54 -22.13
C LEU A 24 58.93 -49.15 -22.61
N HIS A 25 59.31 -48.78 -23.83
CA HIS A 25 58.90 -47.51 -24.45
C HIS A 25 57.37 -47.35 -24.50
N ARG A 26 56.64 -48.37 -24.99
CA ARG A 26 55.17 -48.34 -25.01
C ARG A 26 54.56 -48.14 -23.62
N TYR A 27 55.11 -48.81 -22.60
CA TYR A 27 54.61 -48.69 -21.24
C TYR A 27 54.83 -47.28 -20.67
N ILE A 28 56.02 -46.72 -20.88
CA ILE A 28 56.37 -45.37 -20.40
C ILE A 28 55.54 -44.30 -21.11
N VAL A 29 55.33 -44.43 -22.42
CA VAL A 29 54.45 -43.53 -23.18
C VAL A 29 53.03 -43.56 -22.61
N LEU A 30 52.45 -44.75 -22.38
CA LEU A 30 51.09 -44.88 -21.82
C LEU A 30 50.98 -44.33 -20.39
N LEU A 31 51.98 -44.58 -19.53
CA LEU A 31 52.06 -44.02 -18.19
C LEU A 31 52.12 -42.49 -18.22
N THR A 32 53.02 -41.94 -19.03
CA THR A 32 53.23 -40.50 -19.13
C THR A 32 52.00 -39.81 -19.71
N GLU A 33 51.37 -40.40 -20.73
CA GLU A 33 50.12 -39.90 -21.27
C GLU A 33 49.00 -39.90 -20.22
N ASN A 34 48.89 -40.95 -19.41
CA ASN A 34 47.90 -41.02 -18.32
C ASN A 34 48.13 -39.94 -17.25
N ILE A 35 49.40 -39.74 -16.83
CA ILE A 35 49.77 -38.71 -15.85
C ILE A 35 49.44 -37.31 -16.36
N VAL A 36 49.87 -36.96 -17.58
CA VAL A 36 49.60 -35.64 -18.17
C VAL A 36 48.10 -35.42 -18.34
N ARG A 37 47.36 -36.46 -18.76
CA ARG A 37 45.90 -36.39 -18.90
C ARG A 37 45.22 -36.15 -17.54
N ARG A 38 45.68 -36.82 -16.49
CA ARG A 38 45.18 -36.63 -15.12
C ARG A 38 45.46 -35.21 -14.60
N GLU A 39 46.67 -34.70 -14.76
CA GLU A 39 47.00 -33.32 -14.38
C GLU A 39 46.12 -32.30 -15.13
N SER A 40 45.85 -32.56 -16.41
CA SER A 40 44.97 -31.72 -17.23
C SER A 40 43.54 -31.69 -16.69
N TYR A 41 42.98 -32.85 -16.34
CA TYR A 41 41.65 -32.93 -15.73
C TYR A 41 41.60 -32.28 -14.34
N GLU A 42 42.63 -32.46 -13.52
CA GLU A 42 42.70 -31.81 -12.20
C GLU A 42 42.75 -30.28 -12.34
N LYS A 43 43.49 -29.77 -13.34
CA LYS A 43 43.51 -28.34 -13.65
C LYS A 43 42.14 -27.83 -14.09
N GLU A 44 41.49 -28.49 -15.04
CA GLU A 44 40.15 -28.13 -15.52
C GLU A 44 39.12 -28.15 -14.39
N GLN A 45 39.15 -29.17 -13.53
CA GLN A 45 38.26 -29.25 -12.37
C GLN A 45 38.49 -28.11 -11.37
N ASN A 46 39.75 -27.70 -11.17
CA ASN A 46 40.07 -26.58 -10.29
C ASN A 46 39.59 -25.25 -10.87
N GLU A 47 39.71 -25.04 -12.18
CA GLU A 47 39.17 -23.88 -12.89
C GLU A 47 37.64 -23.84 -12.77
N ILE A 48 36.95 -24.94 -13.08
CA ILE A 48 35.48 -25.05 -12.92
C ILE A 48 35.06 -24.77 -11.48
N ARG A 49 35.77 -25.32 -10.48
CA ARG A 49 35.47 -25.07 -9.07
C ARG A 49 35.65 -23.59 -8.71
N SER A 50 36.66 -22.94 -9.27
CA SER A 50 36.88 -21.50 -9.08
C SER A 50 35.73 -20.69 -9.67
N ASP A 51 35.35 -20.99 -10.91
CA ASP A 51 34.24 -20.30 -11.60
C ASP A 51 32.91 -20.48 -10.85
N ILE A 52 32.64 -21.69 -10.33
CA ILE A 52 31.46 -21.95 -9.50
C ILE A 52 31.46 -21.09 -8.24
N LYS A 53 32.61 -20.94 -7.55
CA LYS A 53 32.70 -20.07 -6.37
C LYS A 53 32.39 -18.62 -6.72
N THR A 54 32.98 -18.12 -7.81
CA THR A 54 32.72 -16.76 -8.29
C THR A 54 31.25 -16.56 -8.65
N LEU A 55 30.63 -17.52 -9.34
CA LEU A 55 29.20 -17.47 -9.66
C LEU A 55 28.32 -17.45 -8.40
N VAL A 56 28.64 -18.28 -7.40
CA VAL A 56 27.91 -18.29 -6.12
C VAL A 56 28.01 -16.95 -5.41
N GLU A 57 29.19 -16.32 -5.40
CA GLU A 57 29.38 -14.99 -4.82
C GLU A 57 28.59 -13.92 -5.56
N ILE A 58 28.61 -13.92 -6.90
CA ILE A 58 27.81 -13.00 -7.73
C ILE A 58 26.32 -13.18 -7.47
N ILE A 59 25.86 -14.43 -7.39
CA ILE A 59 24.46 -14.76 -7.11
C ILE A 59 24.07 -14.26 -5.72
N LYS A 60 24.90 -14.50 -4.70
CA LYS A 60 24.66 -14.02 -3.34
C LYS A 60 24.53 -12.50 -3.28
N GLN A 61 25.46 -11.77 -3.92
CA GLN A 61 25.37 -10.31 -4.03
C GLN A 61 24.15 -9.85 -4.85
N GLY A 62 23.74 -10.64 -5.84
CA GLY A 62 22.49 -10.45 -6.58
C GLY A 62 21.27 -10.49 -5.67
N PHE A 63 21.17 -11.54 -4.84
CA PHE A 63 20.10 -11.70 -3.86
C PHE A 63 20.10 -10.59 -2.81
N GLU A 64 21.26 -10.24 -2.23
CA GLU A 64 21.35 -9.14 -1.24
C GLU A 64 20.87 -7.80 -1.83
N ARG A 65 21.17 -7.52 -3.10
CA ARG A 65 20.67 -6.33 -3.79
C ARG A 65 19.16 -6.39 -4.03
N VAL A 66 18.63 -7.56 -4.35
CA VAL A 66 17.19 -7.77 -4.53
C VAL A 66 16.45 -7.56 -3.22
N ASP A 67 16.93 -8.18 -2.13
CA ASP A 67 16.35 -8.05 -0.79
C ASP A 67 16.29 -6.58 -0.36
N LYS A 68 17.39 -5.84 -0.54
CA LYS A 68 17.42 -4.40 -0.24
C LYS A 68 16.40 -3.60 -1.06
N ARG A 69 16.23 -3.91 -2.35
CA ARG A 69 15.22 -3.26 -3.20
C ARG A 69 13.80 -3.58 -2.75
N PHE A 70 13.55 -4.81 -2.29
CA PHE A 70 12.25 -5.20 -1.75
C PHE A 70 11.95 -4.48 -0.43
N GLU A 71 12.92 -4.38 0.49
CA GLU A 71 12.77 -3.61 1.72
C GLU A 71 12.49 -2.12 1.44
N ASP A 72 13.21 -1.50 0.51
CA ASP A 72 12.99 -0.11 0.12
C ASP A 72 11.60 0.09 -0.50
N MET A 73 11.16 -0.87 -1.33
CA MET A 73 9.81 -0.84 -1.91
C MET A 73 8.72 -0.98 -0.85
N GLN A 74 8.91 -1.86 0.14
CA GLN A 74 7.98 -2.03 1.25
C GLN A 74 7.86 -0.75 2.08
N LYS A 75 8.99 -0.15 2.48
CA LYS A 75 9.00 1.14 3.20
C LYS A 75 8.32 2.25 2.42
N TYR A 76 8.55 2.31 1.11
CA TYR A 76 7.89 3.28 0.25
C TYR A 76 6.37 3.08 0.20
N MET A 77 5.91 1.82 0.08
CA MET A 77 4.48 1.50 0.11
C MET A 77 3.86 1.86 1.46
N ASP A 78 4.47 1.47 2.57
CA ASP A 78 3.99 1.78 3.92
C ASP A 78 3.82 3.29 4.10
N LYS A 79 4.81 4.07 3.69
CA LYS A 79 4.74 5.54 3.73
C LYS A 79 3.60 6.09 2.88
N ARG A 80 3.42 5.60 1.64
CA ARG A 80 2.32 6.05 0.79
C ARG A 80 0.96 5.71 1.39
N PHE A 81 0.81 4.53 2.00
CA PHE A 81 -0.44 4.15 2.67
C PHE A 81 -0.70 5.06 3.86
N GLU A 82 0.30 5.33 4.70
CA GLU A 82 0.16 6.25 5.84
C GLU A 82 -0.24 7.67 5.38
N ASP A 83 0.41 8.19 4.33
CA ASP A 83 0.08 9.49 3.75
C ASP A 83 -1.36 9.52 3.19
N MET A 84 -1.79 8.42 2.56
CA MET A 84 -3.17 8.27 2.06
C MET A 84 -4.19 8.25 3.20
N TYR A 85 -3.91 7.52 4.29
CA TYR A 85 -4.78 7.50 5.47
C TYR A 85 -4.90 8.89 6.08
N LYS A 86 -3.78 9.61 6.29
CA LYS A 86 -3.81 10.99 6.81
C LYS A 86 -4.58 11.95 5.90
N TYR A 87 -4.48 11.77 4.58
CA TYR A 87 -5.24 12.58 3.63
C TYR A 87 -6.74 12.30 3.72
N MET A 88 -7.13 11.03 3.81
CA MET A 88 -8.53 10.64 3.97
C MET A 88 -9.09 11.18 5.28
N ASP A 89 -8.36 11.04 6.39
CA ASP A 89 -8.75 11.52 7.70
C ASP A 89 -9.05 13.03 7.68
N LYS A 90 -8.13 13.83 7.14
CA LYS A 90 -8.35 15.28 6.94
C LYS A 90 -9.56 15.61 6.06
N ARG A 91 -9.84 14.79 5.04
CA ARG A 91 -11.02 14.97 4.20
C ARG A 91 -12.30 14.68 4.97
N PHE A 92 -12.32 13.61 5.78
CA PHE A 92 -13.47 13.27 6.62
C PHE A 92 -13.72 14.34 7.68
N GLU A 93 -12.69 14.82 8.39
CA GLU A 93 -12.82 15.96 9.31
C GLU A 93 -13.40 17.20 8.61
N GLY A 94 -12.98 17.47 7.37
CA GLY A 94 -13.53 18.58 6.57
C GLY A 94 -14.99 18.38 6.17
N ILE A 95 -15.40 17.13 5.94
CA ILE A 95 -16.80 16.77 5.67
C ILE A 95 -17.64 16.95 6.93
N ASP A 96 -17.16 16.44 8.07
CA ASP A 96 -17.87 16.53 9.35
C ASP A 96 -18.13 18.00 9.73
N LYS A 97 -17.13 18.87 9.61
CA LYS A 97 -17.31 20.32 9.82
C LYS A 97 -18.39 20.93 8.92
N ARG A 98 -18.43 20.55 7.63
CA ARG A 98 -19.46 21.04 6.70
C ARG A 98 -20.85 20.53 7.07
N PHE A 99 -20.96 19.30 7.55
CA PHE A 99 -22.22 18.75 8.06
C PHE A 99 -22.68 19.49 9.32
N GLU A 100 -21.79 19.73 10.28
CA GLU A 100 -22.09 20.53 11.48
C GLU A 100 -22.56 21.94 11.12
N ASP A 101 -21.87 22.63 10.20
CA ASP A 101 -22.24 23.96 9.75
C ASP A 101 -23.61 23.96 9.04
N MET A 102 -23.87 22.94 8.23
CA MET A 102 -25.17 22.77 7.56
C MET A 102 -26.29 22.51 8.57
N GLN A 103 -26.04 21.71 9.60
CA GLN A 103 -27.00 21.45 10.68
C GLN A 103 -27.32 22.74 11.43
N LYS A 104 -26.30 23.50 11.87
CA LYS A 104 -26.49 24.81 12.53
C LYS A 104 -27.26 25.80 11.67
N TYR A 105 -26.99 25.81 10.36
CA TYR A 105 -27.72 26.66 9.42
C TYR A 105 -29.20 26.26 9.33
N MET A 106 -29.50 24.96 9.25
CA MET A 106 -30.88 24.47 9.23
C MET A 106 -31.60 24.77 10.54
N ASP A 107 -30.97 24.52 11.69
CA ASP A 107 -31.54 24.80 13.01
C ASP A 107 -31.91 26.29 13.13
N LYS A 108 -31.00 27.19 12.72
CA LYS A 108 -31.26 28.63 12.71
C LYS A 108 -32.43 29.01 11.79
N ARG A 109 -32.48 28.46 10.57
CA ARG A 109 -33.60 28.70 9.64
C ARG A 109 -34.93 28.22 10.21
N PHE A 110 -34.92 27.07 10.88
CA PHE A 110 -36.10 26.49 11.49
C PHE A 110 -36.59 27.34 12.66
N GLU A 111 -35.66 27.82 13.51
CA GLU A 111 -35.98 28.76 14.59
C GLU A 111 -36.55 30.09 14.06
N ASP A 112 -35.95 30.67 13.02
CA ASP A 112 -36.43 31.89 12.37
C ASP A 112 -37.84 31.69 11.78
N MET A 113 -38.10 30.53 11.17
CA MET A 113 -39.42 30.16 10.65
C MET A 113 -40.46 30.01 11.77
N HIS A 114 -40.09 29.40 12.89
CA HIS A 114 -40.95 29.30 14.08
C HIS A 114 -41.33 30.69 14.60
N LYS A 115 -40.34 31.56 14.85
CA LYS A 115 -40.58 32.94 15.32
C LYS A 115 -41.48 33.73 14.38
N TYR A 116 -41.27 33.59 13.07
CA TYR A 116 -42.12 34.24 12.07
C TYR A 116 -43.56 33.74 12.13
N THR A 117 -43.74 32.43 12.28
CA THR A 117 -45.04 31.77 12.35
C THR A 117 -45.77 32.18 13.63
N ASP A 118 -45.10 32.16 14.77
CA ASP A 118 -45.66 32.61 16.05
C ASP A 118 -46.13 34.06 15.98
N LYS A 119 -45.30 34.96 15.43
CA LYS A 119 -45.68 36.37 15.25
C LYS A 119 -46.91 36.53 14.36
N ARG A 120 -47.02 35.74 13.28
CA ARG A 120 -48.20 35.74 12.41
C ARG A 120 -49.46 35.27 13.16
N PHE A 121 -49.34 34.23 13.98
CA PHE A 121 -50.45 33.77 14.82
C PHE A 121 -50.85 34.81 15.86
N GLU A 122 -49.92 35.45 16.57
CA GLU A 122 -50.22 36.53 17.51
C GLU A 122 -50.94 37.71 16.85
N ASP A 123 -50.48 38.14 15.66
CA ASP A 123 -51.11 39.21 14.89
C ASP A 123 -52.53 38.81 14.45
N MET A 124 -52.74 37.54 14.10
CA MET A 124 -54.05 36.99 13.75
C MET A 124 -54.98 36.95 14.98
N ASP A 125 -54.49 36.50 16.13
CA ASP A 125 -55.25 36.48 17.39
C ASP A 125 -55.69 37.87 17.83
N LYS A 126 -54.82 38.89 17.68
CA LYS A 126 -55.19 40.29 17.94
C LYS A 126 -56.33 40.77 17.05
N ARG A 127 -56.27 40.44 15.75
CA ARG A 127 -57.33 40.78 14.78
C ARG A 127 -58.63 40.06 15.11
N PHE A 128 -58.57 38.76 15.42
CA PHE A 128 -59.74 38.00 15.86
C PHE A 128 -60.35 38.57 17.14
N SER A 129 -59.54 38.86 18.17
CA SER A 129 -60.00 39.46 19.41
C SER A 129 -60.69 40.81 19.19
N MET A 130 -60.12 41.67 18.34
CA MET A 130 -60.72 42.95 17.97
C MET A 130 -62.06 42.75 17.26
N MET A 131 -62.13 41.84 16.28
CA MET A 131 -63.36 41.51 15.57
C MET A 131 -64.44 40.98 16.52
N PHE A 132 -64.09 40.05 17.43
CA PHE A 132 -65.01 39.54 18.45
C PHE A 132 -65.54 40.65 19.35
N LYS A 133 -64.72 41.63 19.77
CA LYS A 133 -65.15 42.78 20.57
C LYS A 133 -66.14 43.67 19.82
N PHE A 134 -65.91 43.95 18.54
CA PHE A 134 -66.84 44.73 17.74
C PHE A 134 -68.17 44.01 17.52
N ILE A 135 -68.11 42.71 17.23
CA ILE A 135 -69.30 41.87 17.08
C ILE A 135 -70.09 41.80 18.39
N SER A 136 -69.45 41.57 19.53
CA SER A 136 -70.13 41.50 20.83
C SER A 136 -70.76 42.83 21.22
N LEU A 137 -70.07 43.95 20.97
CA LEU A 137 -70.64 45.30 21.15
C LEU A 137 -71.89 45.49 20.27
N GLY A 138 -71.80 45.13 18.98
CA GLY A 138 -72.92 45.20 18.04
C GLY A 138 -74.13 44.40 18.50
N PHE A 139 -73.94 43.15 18.92
CA PHE A 139 -74.98 42.32 19.50
C PHE A 139 -75.59 42.93 20.78
N THR A 140 -74.76 43.53 21.64
CA THR A 140 -75.24 44.18 22.87
C THR A 140 -76.14 45.38 22.57
N VAL A 141 -75.74 46.22 21.61
CA VAL A 141 -76.56 47.36 21.15
C VAL A 141 -77.87 46.89 20.53
N LEU A 142 -77.82 45.87 19.66
CA LEU A 142 -79.02 45.28 19.07
C LEU A 142 -79.98 44.71 20.13
N ALA A 143 -79.45 44.02 21.15
CA ALA A 143 -80.25 43.51 22.26
C ALA A 143 -80.93 44.63 23.04
N ILE A 144 -80.23 45.73 23.34
CA ILE A 144 -80.82 46.90 24.03
C ILE A 144 -81.94 47.52 23.19
N ILE A 145 -81.71 47.72 21.89
CA ILE A 145 -82.73 48.28 20.97
C ILE A 145 -83.96 47.38 20.94
N MET A 146 -83.77 46.06 20.89
CA MET A 146 -84.88 45.09 20.89
C MET A 146 -85.72 45.18 22.18
N VAL A 147 -85.07 45.26 23.35
CA VAL A 147 -85.76 45.42 24.65
C VAL A 147 -86.51 46.75 24.72
N VAL A 148 -85.91 47.85 24.26
CA VAL A 148 -86.57 49.17 24.24
C VAL A 148 -87.76 49.17 23.29
N PHE A 149 -87.64 48.53 22.13
CA PHE A 149 -88.73 48.41 21.16
C PHE A 149 -89.91 47.62 21.75
N GLU A 150 -89.67 46.51 22.44
CA GLU A 150 -90.72 45.75 23.14
C GLU A 150 -91.40 46.52 24.28
N PHE A 151 -90.73 47.51 24.89
CA PHE A 151 -91.31 48.35 25.94
C PHE A 151 -92.09 49.57 25.41
N ILE A 152 -91.82 50.01 24.18
CA ILE A 152 -92.46 51.18 23.55
C ILE A 152 -93.64 50.77 22.65
N ALA A 153 -93.61 49.57 22.06
CA ALA A 153 -94.71 48.98 21.30
C ALA A 153 -95.78 48.35 22.19
#